data_AF-A0A7L6N442-F1
#
_entry.id   AF-A0A7L6N442-F1
#
_cell.length_a   1.000
_cell.length_b   1.000
_cell.length_c   1.000
_cell.angle_alpha   90.00
_cell.angle_beta   90.00
_cell.angle_gamma   90.00
#
_symmetry.space_group_name_H-M   'P 1'
#
loop_
_entity.id
_entity.type
_entity.pdbx_description
1 polymer ?
#
loop_
_entity_poly.entity_id
_entity_poly.type
_entity_poly.pdbx_seq_one_letter_code
_entity_poly.pdbx_strand_id
1 'polypeptide(L)'
;MRLNYIRKRFTALLIDWLIMSLYIVLLLSITILFYFVFFGKVPEITQMGTQFIAALTTVIPICIFSIVYEIKSKYGSIGKRIMGLNVVKSSKVIYHPIIRNIIKFLPWQLAHIAVIYGIYQGFGTTVFIIFYVLSLGLVILFISQVIFTKEHRHLGDILSKSKVTIFKNRIKNLDIDPGLDNHMKVLIKLAKLLNDYDLKWSLGASLMLKLRGFNVTVKDIDIIVNTDEIEKLERVLITFGFKKEIRSSKYLTDHFYELVIDEIEVDIMVGFKVKTNIGIYTFNDDDKIEELKMNNVVIYISSLEEWLKAYRAMNRADKVSMIEERLRIK
;
A
#
# COMPACT_ATOMS: atom_id res chain seq x y z
N MET A 1 20.01 5.93 5.12
CA MET A 1 18.54 5.82 4.83
C MET A 1 18.12 6.58 3.56
N ARG A 2 18.51 7.85 3.38
CA ARG A 2 18.17 8.69 2.20
C ARG A 2 18.60 8.10 0.84
N LEU A 3 19.83 7.61 0.74
CA LEU A 3 20.37 7.05 -0.51
C LEU A 3 19.59 5.81 -1.00
N ASN A 4 19.23 4.90 -0.09
CA ASN A 4 18.43 3.72 -0.40
C ASN A 4 17.00 4.09 -0.86
N TYR A 5 16.38 5.10 -0.23
CA TYR A 5 15.09 5.64 -0.66
C TYR A 5 15.16 6.20 -2.08
N ILE A 6 16.17 7.03 -2.37
CA ILE A 6 16.38 7.62 -3.69
C ILE A 6 16.62 6.51 -4.73
N ARG A 7 17.49 5.53 -4.44
CA ARG A 7 17.73 4.38 -5.33
C ARG A 7 16.42 3.68 -5.69
N LYS A 8 15.58 3.36 -4.70
CA LYS A 8 14.26 2.73 -4.95
C LYS A 8 13.35 3.59 -5.84
N ARG A 9 13.36 4.91 -5.67
CA ARG A 9 12.57 5.84 -6.50
C ARG A 9 13.03 5.82 -7.96
N PHE A 10 14.33 5.84 -8.21
CA PHE A 10 14.90 5.77 -9.56
C PHE A 10 14.69 4.40 -10.21
N THR A 11 14.85 3.30 -9.47
CA THR A 11 14.54 1.96 -10.01
C THR A 11 13.06 1.82 -10.34
N ALA A 12 12.16 2.35 -9.49
CA ALA A 12 10.73 2.37 -9.78
C ALA A 12 10.41 3.19 -11.06
N LEU A 13 11.05 4.35 -11.21
CA LEU A 13 10.94 5.18 -12.41
C LEU A 13 11.41 4.44 -13.67
N LEU A 14 12.54 3.73 -13.60
CA LEU A 14 13.07 2.95 -14.71
C LEU A 14 12.13 1.81 -15.10
N ILE A 15 11.58 1.07 -14.13
CA ILE A 15 10.61 0.00 -14.39
C ILE A 15 9.35 0.57 -15.06
N ASP A 16 8.79 1.66 -14.51
CA ASP A 16 7.62 2.32 -15.10
C ASP A 16 7.93 2.78 -16.54
N TRP A 17 9.12 3.33 -16.78
CA TRP A 17 9.57 3.76 -18.11
C TRP A 17 9.70 2.59 -19.09
N LEU A 18 10.24 1.45 -18.67
CA LEU A 18 10.36 0.25 -19.50
C LEU A 18 8.98 -0.29 -19.90
N ILE A 19 8.01 -0.29 -18.98
CA ILE A 19 6.63 -0.71 -19.26
C ILE A 19 5.97 0.23 -20.29
N MET A 20 6.11 1.55 -20.09
CA MET A 20 5.59 2.54 -21.05
C MET A 20 6.27 2.41 -22.42
N SER A 21 7.58 2.19 -22.44
CA SER A 21 8.34 2.02 -23.69
C SER A 21 7.92 0.76 -24.43
N LEU A 22 7.70 -0.36 -23.74
CA LEU A 22 7.16 -1.58 -24.34
C LEU A 22 5.79 -1.32 -24.97
N TYR A 23 4.90 -0.61 -24.28
CA TYR A 23 3.60 -0.22 -24.83
C TYR A 23 3.75 0.60 -26.12
N ILE A 24 4.61 1.63 -26.12
CA ILE A 24 4.82 2.50 -27.28
C ILE A 24 5.42 1.72 -28.47
N VAL A 25 6.38 0.83 -28.22
CA VAL A 25 6.99 -0.01 -29.28
C VAL A 25 5.97 -0.96 -29.88
N LEU A 26 5.14 -1.61 -29.05
CA LEU A 26 4.06 -2.48 -29.53
C LEU A 26 3.03 -1.69 -30.33
N LEU A 27 2.59 -0.53 -29.81
CA LEU A 27 1.67 0.36 -30.50
C LEU A 27 2.23 0.77 -31.87
N LEU A 28 3.48 1.24 -31.93
CA LEU A 28 4.14 1.62 -33.17
C LEU A 28 4.21 0.45 -34.15
N SER A 29 4.60 -0.74 -33.68
CA SER A 29 4.72 -1.94 -34.52
C SER A 29 3.38 -2.35 -35.12
N ILE A 30 2.31 -2.34 -34.29
CA ILE A 30 0.95 -2.66 -34.73
C ILE A 30 0.45 -1.61 -35.73
N THR A 31 0.69 -0.33 -35.46
CA THR A 31 0.27 0.76 -36.35
C THR A 31 0.99 0.71 -37.69
N ILE A 32 2.31 0.48 -37.71
CA ILE A 32 3.07 0.33 -38.95
C ILE A 32 2.58 -0.89 -39.73
N LEU A 33 2.41 -2.04 -39.07
CA LEU A 33 1.89 -3.25 -39.70
C LEU A 33 0.51 -2.99 -40.31
N PHE A 34 -0.39 -2.36 -39.57
CA PHE A 34 -1.71 -1.98 -40.06
C PHE A 34 -1.61 -1.09 -41.30
N TYR A 35 -0.76 -0.06 -41.29
CA TYR A 35 -0.60 0.82 -42.45
C TYR A 35 -0.05 0.09 -43.68
N PHE A 36 0.94 -0.77 -43.52
CA PHE A 36 1.45 -1.54 -44.66
C PHE A 36 0.45 -2.55 -45.21
N VAL A 37 -0.30 -3.25 -44.33
CA VAL A 37 -1.29 -4.25 -44.74
C VAL A 37 -2.47 -3.61 -45.50
N PHE A 38 -2.95 -2.46 -45.02
CA PHE A 38 -4.18 -1.85 -45.57
C PHE A 38 -3.92 -0.74 -46.59
N PHE A 39 -2.79 -0.03 -46.52
CA PHE A 39 -2.50 1.13 -47.36
C PHE A 39 -1.21 1.00 -48.19
N GLY A 40 -0.43 -0.06 -47.98
CA GLY A 40 0.84 -0.31 -48.69
C GLY A 40 1.98 0.65 -48.34
N LYS A 41 1.70 1.71 -47.55
CA LYS A 41 2.65 2.72 -47.08
C LYS A 41 2.11 3.40 -45.82
N VAL A 42 2.99 4.10 -45.10
CA VAL A 42 2.58 5.01 -44.03
C VAL A 42 1.97 6.26 -44.67
N PRO A 43 0.72 6.64 -44.32
CA PRO A 43 0.07 7.81 -44.90
C PRO A 43 0.75 9.11 -44.46
N GLU A 44 0.73 10.11 -45.34
CA GLU A 44 1.12 11.47 -44.99
C GLU A 44 -0.01 12.11 -44.18
N ILE A 45 0.30 12.48 -42.93
CA ILE A 45 -0.65 13.09 -42.00
C ILE A 45 -0.22 14.54 -41.79
N THR A 46 -1.19 15.45 -41.64
CA THR A 46 -0.88 16.84 -41.30
C THR A 46 -0.21 16.94 -39.93
N GLN A 47 0.55 18.00 -39.71
CA GLN A 47 1.20 18.25 -38.41
C GLN A 47 0.19 18.16 -37.26
N MET A 48 -0.97 18.81 -37.40
CA MET A 48 -2.02 18.78 -36.38
C MET A 48 -2.59 17.37 -36.18
N GLY A 49 -2.79 16.61 -37.26
CA GLY A 49 -3.22 15.21 -37.17
C GLY A 49 -2.22 14.35 -36.39
N THR A 50 -0.92 14.50 -36.65
CA THR A 50 0.14 13.78 -35.92
C THR A 50 0.18 14.15 -34.43
N GLN A 51 -0.07 15.41 -34.08
CA GLN A 51 -0.21 15.83 -32.67
C GLN A 51 -1.38 15.14 -31.98
N PHE A 52 -2.56 15.11 -32.61
CA PHE A 52 -3.73 14.45 -32.05
C PHE A 52 -3.52 12.94 -31.91
N ILE A 53 -2.96 12.29 -32.92
CA ILE A 53 -2.65 10.86 -32.88
C ILE A 53 -1.69 10.58 -31.74
N ALA A 54 -0.58 11.31 -31.63
CA ALA A 54 0.37 11.14 -30.54
C ALA A 54 -0.29 11.32 -29.16
N ALA A 55 -1.08 12.38 -28.98
CA ALA A 55 -1.75 12.65 -27.71
C ALA A 55 -2.78 11.55 -27.33
N LEU A 56 -3.66 11.16 -28.27
CA LEU A 56 -4.75 10.23 -28.03
C LEU A 56 -4.31 8.78 -27.94
N THR A 57 -3.19 8.41 -28.57
CA THR A 57 -2.70 7.03 -28.57
C THR A 57 -1.56 6.80 -27.58
N THR A 58 -0.89 7.85 -27.08
CA THR A 58 0.24 7.67 -26.15
C THR A 58 0.02 8.38 -24.81
N VAL A 59 -0.01 9.71 -24.79
CA VAL A 59 -0.03 10.51 -23.56
C VAL A 59 -1.31 10.30 -22.75
N ILE A 60 -2.47 10.39 -23.40
CA ILE A 60 -3.77 10.23 -22.73
C ILE A 60 -3.94 8.79 -22.19
N PRO A 61 -3.76 7.72 -22.98
CA PRO A 61 -3.90 6.35 -22.47
C PRO A 61 -2.97 6.04 -21.29
N ILE A 62 -1.68 6.43 -21.37
CA ILE A 62 -0.72 6.20 -20.29
C ILE A 62 -1.07 7.02 -19.04
N CYS A 63 -1.57 8.25 -19.21
CA CYS A 63 -2.02 9.09 -18.11
C CYS A 63 -3.25 8.45 -17.42
N ILE A 64 -4.27 8.04 -18.19
CA ILE A 64 -5.46 7.35 -17.67
C ILE A 64 -5.07 6.07 -16.96
N PHE A 65 -4.22 5.24 -17.56
CA PHE A 65 -3.73 4.00 -16.95
C PHE A 65 -3.07 4.29 -15.59
N SER A 66 -2.20 5.30 -15.53
CA SER A 66 -1.53 5.69 -14.29
C SER A 66 -2.51 6.20 -13.22
N ILE A 67 -3.53 6.98 -13.62
CA ILE A 67 -4.59 7.46 -12.73
C ILE A 67 -5.39 6.30 -12.16
N VAL A 68 -5.91 5.42 -13.02
CA VAL A 68 -6.73 4.26 -12.61
C VAL A 68 -5.93 3.35 -11.68
N TYR A 69 -4.67 3.09 -12.01
CA TYR A 69 -3.81 2.26 -11.16
C TYR A 69 -3.54 2.89 -9.80
N GLU A 70 -3.33 4.22 -9.75
CA GLU A 70 -3.12 4.97 -8.51
C GLU A 70 -4.40 5.13 -7.66
N ILE A 71 -5.58 5.02 -8.27
CA ILE A 71 -6.85 4.92 -7.55
C ILE A 71 -7.00 3.52 -6.93
N LYS A 72 -6.77 2.46 -7.71
CA LYS A 72 -6.96 1.06 -7.29
C LYS A 72 -5.88 0.56 -6.33
N SER A 73 -4.72 1.21 -6.29
CA SER A 73 -3.56 0.71 -5.57
C SER A 73 -2.87 1.77 -4.72
N LYS A 74 -2.55 1.41 -3.46
CA LYS A 74 -1.74 2.24 -2.54
C LYS A 74 -0.32 2.52 -3.04
N TYR A 75 0.17 1.79 -4.05
CA TYR A 75 1.52 1.93 -4.58
C TYR A 75 1.66 3.01 -5.65
N GLY A 76 0.58 3.39 -6.35
CA GLY A 76 0.57 4.44 -7.37
C GLY A 76 1.15 4.10 -8.75
N SER A 77 2.02 3.09 -8.87
CA SER A 77 2.46 2.53 -10.17
C SER A 77 3.03 1.13 -9.99
N ILE A 78 3.25 0.40 -11.10
CA ILE A 78 3.78 -0.97 -11.09
C ILE A 78 5.22 -0.98 -10.55
N GLY A 79 6.08 -0.09 -11.04
CA GLY A 79 7.46 0.04 -10.57
C GLY A 79 7.52 0.38 -9.08
N LYS A 80 6.64 1.26 -8.59
CA LYS A 80 6.53 1.54 -7.15
C LYS A 80 6.08 0.32 -6.36
N ARG A 81 5.13 -0.47 -6.88
CA ARG A 81 4.70 -1.72 -6.24
C ARG A 81 5.86 -2.70 -6.11
N ILE A 82 6.63 -2.91 -7.18
CA ILE A 82 7.80 -3.80 -7.19
C ILE A 82 8.87 -3.31 -6.20
N MET A 83 9.11 -2.00 -6.12
CA MET A 83 10.11 -1.43 -5.20
C MET A 83 9.63 -1.27 -3.75
N GLY A 84 8.36 -1.61 -3.46
CA GLY A 84 7.74 -1.42 -2.15
C GLY A 84 7.66 0.05 -1.75
N LEU A 85 7.13 0.89 -2.64
CA LEU A 85 6.87 2.31 -2.42
C LEU A 85 5.36 2.57 -2.41
N ASN A 86 4.88 3.32 -1.42
CA ASN A 86 3.49 3.74 -1.32
C ASN A 86 3.33 5.22 -1.65
N VAL A 87 2.16 5.59 -2.15
CA VAL A 87 1.71 6.98 -2.25
C VAL A 87 0.75 7.25 -1.11
N VAL A 88 1.20 8.02 -0.13
CA VAL A 88 0.37 8.49 0.98
C VAL A 88 -0.30 9.79 0.57
N LYS A 89 -1.61 9.88 0.77
CA LYS A 89 -2.48 10.98 0.34
C LYS A 89 -3.03 11.69 1.58
N SER A 90 -3.21 13.01 1.50
CA SER A 90 -4.01 13.75 2.49
C SER A 90 -5.51 13.56 2.20
N SER A 91 -6.32 13.30 3.24
CA SER A 91 -7.77 13.05 3.11
C SER A 91 -8.57 14.19 2.49
N LYS A 92 -7.99 15.40 2.39
CA LYS A 92 -8.69 16.62 1.95
C LYS A 92 -8.71 16.84 0.43
N VAL A 93 -8.01 16.04 -0.38
CA VAL A 93 -7.92 16.26 -1.85
C VAL A 93 -8.43 15.05 -2.62
N ILE A 94 -9.66 15.15 -3.14
CA ILE A 94 -10.35 14.07 -3.88
C ILE A 94 -9.69 13.83 -5.25
N TYR A 95 -9.24 14.88 -5.95
CA TYR A 95 -8.65 14.81 -7.29
C TYR A 95 -7.13 14.52 -7.32
N HIS A 96 -6.59 14.00 -6.22
CA HIS A 96 -5.15 13.76 -6.04
C HIS A 96 -4.49 12.98 -7.20
N PRO A 97 -5.04 11.83 -7.66
CA PRO A 97 -4.40 11.03 -8.71
C PRO A 97 -4.37 11.77 -10.06
N ILE A 98 -5.41 12.56 -10.35
CA ILE A 98 -5.55 13.28 -11.61
C ILE A 98 -4.51 14.39 -11.69
N ILE A 99 -4.47 15.29 -10.70
CA ILE A 99 -3.52 16.42 -10.64
C ILE A 99 -2.08 15.91 -10.77
N ARG A 100 -1.75 14.88 -9.98
CA ARG A 100 -0.40 14.33 -9.94
C ARG A 100 0.05 13.76 -11.28
N ASN A 101 -0.82 13.00 -11.95
CA ASN A 101 -0.47 12.35 -13.21
C ASN A 101 -0.45 13.36 -14.38
N ILE A 102 -1.35 14.34 -14.42
CA ILE A 102 -1.29 15.43 -15.41
C ILE A 102 0.06 16.17 -15.32
N ILE A 103 0.47 16.58 -14.12
CA ILE A 103 1.75 17.27 -13.93
C ILE A 103 2.93 16.36 -14.27
N LYS A 104 2.86 15.07 -13.89
CA LYS A 104 3.91 14.08 -14.15
C LYS A 104 4.16 13.87 -15.66
N PHE A 105 3.11 13.87 -16.48
CA PHE A 105 3.20 13.63 -17.93
C PHE A 105 3.30 14.90 -18.77
N LEU A 106 3.14 16.09 -18.18
CA LEU A 106 3.29 17.37 -18.87
C LEU A 106 4.62 17.52 -19.63
N PRO A 107 5.80 17.16 -19.08
CA PRO A 107 7.06 17.27 -19.84
C PRO A 107 7.04 16.45 -21.12
N TRP A 108 6.40 15.28 -21.09
CA TRP A 108 6.32 14.39 -22.24
C TRP A 108 5.38 14.92 -23.33
N GLN A 109 4.25 15.52 -22.95
CA GLN A 109 3.38 16.22 -23.90
C GLN A 109 4.11 17.38 -24.60
N LEU A 110 4.89 18.18 -23.86
CA LEU A 110 5.70 19.26 -24.46
C LEU A 110 6.78 18.72 -25.39
N ALA A 111 7.38 17.56 -25.08
CA ALA A 111 8.33 16.89 -25.97
C ALA A 111 7.68 16.45 -27.28
N HIS A 112 6.46 15.89 -27.23
CA HIS A 112 5.71 15.56 -28.45
C HIS A 112 5.42 16.80 -29.28
N ILE A 113 4.97 17.89 -28.65
CA ILE A 113 4.72 19.16 -29.35
C ILE A 113 5.99 19.63 -30.06
N ALA A 114 7.12 19.66 -29.34
CA ALA A 114 8.41 20.07 -29.89
C ALA A 114 8.83 19.18 -31.06
N VAL A 115 9.00 17.87 -30.84
CA VAL A 115 9.57 16.96 -31.84
C VAL A 115 8.69 16.88 -33.09
N ILE A 116 7.36 16.81 -32.94
CA ILE A 116 6.44 16.81 -34.10
C ILE A 116 6.52 18.16 -34.82
N TYR A 117 6.56 19.29 -34.11
CA TYR A 117 6.76 20.58 -34.76
C TYR A 117 8.09 20.63 -35.53
N GLY A 118 9.17 20.12 -34.94
CA GLY A 118 10.50 20.06 -35.56
C GLY A 118 10.58 19.18 -36.80
N ILE A 119 9.85 18.05 -36.83
CA ILE A 119 9.75 17.18 -38.00
C ILE A 119 9.07 17.88 -39.18
N TYR A 120 8.03 18.68 -38.93
CA TYR A 120 7.24 19.32 -39.98
C TYR A 120 7.76 20.71 -40.39
N GLN A 121 8.31 21.48 -39.46
CA GLN A 121 8.69 22.89 -39.65
C GLN A 121 10.20 23.14 -39.48
N GLY A 122 10.97 22.12 -39.08
CA GLY A 122 12.40 22.21 -38.84
C GLY A 122 12.78 22.41 -37.37
N PHE A 123 13.86 21.75 -36.95
CA PHE A 123 14.39 21.80 -35.59
C PHE A 123 15.10 23.11 -35.21
N GLY A 124 15.33 24.01 -36.17
CA GLY A 124 15.92 25.33 -35.91
C GLY A 124 14.89 26.39 -35.47
N THR A 125 13.60 26.06 -35.46
CA THR A 125 12.53 27.02 -35.17
C THR A 125 12.46 27.39 -33.69
N THR A 126 12.12 28.65 -33.41
CA THR A 126 11.94 29.14 -32.03
C THR A 126 10.88 28.33 -31.26
N VAL A 127 9.82 27.89 -31.94
CA VAL A 127 8.76 27.07 -31.33
C VAL A 127 9.31 25.73 -30.86
N PHE A 128 10.08 25.02 -31.71
CA PHE A 128 10.75 23.78 -31.29
C PHE A 128 11.61 24.02 -30.06
N ILE A 129 12.49 25.02 -30.10
CA ILE A 129 13.44 25.32 -29.03
C ILE A 129 12.70 25.60 -27.70
N ILE A 130 11.66 26.44 -27.72
CA ILE A 130 10.88 26.77 -26.52
C ILE A 130 10.28 25.51 -25.89
N PHE A 131 9.52 24.71 -26.66
CA PHE A 131 8.84 23.54 -26.12
C PHE A 131 9.82 22.45 -25.67
N TYR A 132 10.93 22.28 -26.40
CA TYR A 132 11.98 21.32 -26.05
C TYR A 132 12.69 21.70 -24.75
N VAL A 133 13.10 22.97 -24.61
CA VAL A 133 13.75 23.48 -23.39
C VAL A 133 12.79 23.42 -22.20
N LEU A 134 11.52 23.77 -22.38
CA LEU A 134 10.52 23.64 -21.31
C LEU A 134 10.32 22.19 -20.87
N SER A 135 10.26 21.26 -21.83
CA SER A 135 10.15 19.82 -21.54
C SER A 135 11.33 19.32 -20.69
N LEU A 136 12.56 19.54 -21.16
CA LEU A 136 13.76 19.11 -20.44
C LEU A 136 13.92 19.82 -19.10
N GLY A 137 13.63 21.13 -19.06
CA GLY A 137 13.66 21.92 -17.85
C GLY A 137 12.73 21.37 -16.77
N LEU A 138 11.51 20.96 -17.13
CA LEU A 138 10.59 20.33 -16.19
C LEU A 138 11.08 18.95 -15.71
N VAL A 139 11.67 18.13 -16.58
CA VAL A 139 12.26 16.83 -16.16
C VAL A 139 13.38 17.05 -15.15
N ILE A 140 14.31 17.96 -15.46
CA ILE A 140 15.42 18.32 -14.57
C ILE A 140 14.89 18.86 -13.24
N LEU A 141 13.88 19.73 -13.28
CA LEU A 141 13.24 20.28 -12.09
C LEU A 141 12.58 19.20 -11.24
N PHE A 142 11.84 18.25 -11.84
CA PHE A 142 11.21 17.17 -11.08
C PHE A 142 12.23 16.24 -10.45
N ILE A 143 13.30 15.90 -11.17
CA ILE A 143 14.39 15.07 -10.66
C ILE A 143 15.11 15.78 -9.52
N SER A 144 15.48 17.05 -9.72
CA SER A 144 16.18 17.85 -8.71
C SER A 144 15.34 18.03 -7.45
N GLN A 145 14.03 18.25 -7.58
CA GLN A 145 13.11 18.32 -6.45
C GLN A 145 13.11 17.02 -5.64
N VAL A 146 13.08 15.84 -6.29
CA VAL A 146 13.12 14.56 -5.58
C VAL A 146 14.47 14.34 -4.88
N ILE A 147 15.59 14.76 -5.47
CA ILE A 147 16.93 14.56 -4.89
C ILE A 147 17.18 15.53 -3.72
N PHE A 148 16.94 16.82 -3.94
CA PHE A 148 17.44 17.90 -3.07
C PHE A 148 16.45 18.40 -2.03
N THR A 149 15.13 18.32 -2.27
CA THR A 149 14.15 18.79 -1.29
C THR A 149 14.11 17.89 -0.05
N LYS A 150 13.91 18.48 1.13
CA LYS A 150 13.80 17.75 2.41
C LYS A 150 12.70 16.68 2.39
N GLU A 151 11.65 16.92 1.61
CA GLU A 151 10.49 16.03 1.55
C GLU A 151 10.52 15.03 0.40
N HIS A 152 11.49 15.14 -0.52
CA HIS A 152 11.62 14.29 -1.71
C HIS A 152 10.36 14.21 -2.58
N ARG A 153 9.65 15.34 -2.70
CA ARG A 153 8.40 15.51 -3.45
C ARG A 153 8.68 16.33 -4.70
N HIS A 154 8.18 15.90 -5.85
CA HIS A 154 8.14 16.74 -7.05
C HIS A 154 6.88 17.59 -7.07
N LEU A 155 6.78 18.55 -7.99
CA LEU A 155 5.66 19.50 -8.12
C LEU A 155 4.28 18.81 -8.10
N GLY A 156 4.14 17.67 -8.78
CA GLY A 156 2.91 16.88 -8.78
C GLY A 156 2.56 16.29 -7.40
N ASP A 157 3.56 15.84 -6.63
CA ASP A 157 3.36 15.39 -5.25
C ASP A 157 2.94 16.56 -4.34
N ILE A 158 3.53 17.74 -4.53
CA ILE A 158 3.24 18.95 -3.73
C ILE A 158 1.81 19.43 -3.98
N LEU A 159 1.44 19.66 -5.24
CA LEU A 159 0.12 20.19 -5.63
C LEU A 159 -1.02 19.22 -5.29
N SER A 160 -0.74 17.92 -5.36
CA SER A 160 -1.71 16.89 -4.97
C SER A 160 -1.74 16.63 -3.45
N LYS A 161 -0.86 17.26 -2.66
CA LYS A 161 -0.68 17.00 -1.22
C LYS A 161 -0.43 15.51 -0.92
N SER A 162 0.46 14.89 -1.70
CA SER A 162 0.89 13.52 -1.49
C SER A 162 2.37 13.39 -1.26
N LYS A 163 2.75 12.21 -0.79
CA LYS A 163 4.13 11.86 -0.52
C LYS A 163 4.37 10.41 -0.88
N VAL A 164 5.48 10.15 -1.56
CA VAL A 164 5.96 8.78 -1.73
C VAL A 164 6.76 8.39 -0.50
N THR A 165 6.43 7.24 0.07
CA THR A 165 7.13 6.67 1.20
C THR A 165 7.58 5.26 0.85
N ILE A 166 8.66 4.79 1.47
CA ILE A 166 8.92 3.35 1.46
C ILE A 166 7.77 2.71 2.22
N PHE A 167 7.18 1.67 1.62
CA PHE A 167 6.39 0.71 2.35
C PHE A 167 7.32 0.05 3.38
N LYS A 168 7.41 0.68 4.55
CA LYS A 168 7.92 0.01 5.72
C LYS A 168 6.84 -1.01 6.06
N ASN A 169 7.11 -2.29 5.77
CA ASN A 169 6.64 -3.30 6.72
C ASN A 169 7.19 -2.81 8.05
N ARG A 170 6.31 -2.34 8.94
CA ARG A 170 6.69 -1.82 10.26
C ARG A 170 7.53 -2.84 11.05
N ILE A 171 7.51 -4.09 10.58
CA ILE A 171 8.15 -5.28 11.12
C ILE A 171 9.60 -5.46 10.67
N LYS A 172 9.99 -5.08 9.45
CA LYS A 172 11.37 -5.35 8.97
C LYS A 172 12.45 -4.49 9.64
N ASN A 173 12.05 -3.52 10.45
CA ASN A 173 12.92 -2.63 11.22
C ASN A 173 12.70 -2.74 12.73
N LEU A 174 11.91 -3.73 13.20
CA LEU A 174 12.19 -4.25 14.52
C LEU A 174 13.50 -5.02 14.33
N ASP A 175 14.54 -4.70 15.08
CA ASP A 175 15.51 -5.74 15.41
C ASP A 175 14.64 -6.82 16.06
N ILE A 176 14.27 -7.83 15.27
CA ILE A 176 13.35 -8.86 15.71
C ILE A 176 14.19 -9.62 16.73
N ASP A 177 13.90 -9.34 18.00
CA ASP A 177 14.31 -10.21 19.10
C ASP A 177 14.10 -11.65 18.63
N PRO A 178 15.10 -12.53 18.70
CA PRO A 178 14.95 -13.93 18.29
C PRO A 178 13.67 -14.59 18.84
N GLY A 179 13.18 -14.16 20.01
CA GLY A 179 11.89 -14.59 20.54
C GLY A 179 10.67 -14.19 19.69
N LEU A 180 10.68 -13.01 19.08
CA LEU A 180 9.62 -12.50 18.22
C LEU A 180 9.60 -13.21 16.85
N ASP A 181 10.73 -13.72 16.35
CA ASP A 181 10.79 -14.48 15.08
C ASP A 181 9.93 -15.75 15.15
N ASN A 182 9.91 -16.43 16.28
CA ASN A 182 9.09 -17.64 16.47
C ASN A 182 7.60 -17.31 16.51
N HIS A 183 7.20 -16.28 17.26
CA HIS A 183 5.81 -15.79 17.27
C HIS A 183 5.34 -15.41 15.86
N MET A 184 6.19 -14.76 15.07
CA MET A 184 5.85 -14.39 13.69
C MET A 184 5.71 -15.60 12.76
N LYS A 185 6.53 -16.64 12.91
CA LYS A 185 6.37 -17.90 12.15
C LYS A 185 5.05 -18.59 12.45
N VAL A 186 4.72 -18.71 13.75
CA VAL A 186 3.45 -19.29 14.22
C VAL A 186 2.26 -18.48 13.70
N LEU A 187 2.32 -17.15 13.83
CA LEU A 187 1.29 -16.26 13.32
C LEU A 187 1.07 -16.43 11.81
N ILE A 188 2.14 -16.51 11.01
CA ILE A 188 2.01 -16.71 9.55
C ILE A 188 1.37 -18.06 9.22
N LYS A 189 1.73 -19.13 9.94
CA LYS A 189 1.18 -20.48 9.76
C LYS A 189 -0.33 -20.50 10.03
N LEU A 190 -0.74 -19.93 11.16
CA LEU A 190 -2.15 -19.83 11.55
C LEU A 190 -2.94 -18.89 10.62
N ALA A 191 -2.39 -17.71 10.32
CA ALA A 191 -2.99 -16.73 9.41
C ALA A 191 -3.30 -17.34 8.04
N LYS A 192 -2.39 -18.15 7.50
CA LYS A 192 -2.60 -18.83 6.23
C LYS A 192 -3.83 -19.73 6.27
N LEU A 193 -3.95 -20.58 7.29
CA LEU A 193 -5.10 -21.49 7.42
C LEU A 193 -6.42 -20.75 7.65
N LEU A 194 -6.43 -19.72 8.52
CA LEU A 194 -7.63 -18.91 8.73
C LEU A 194 -8.08 -18.24 7.42
N ASN A 195 -7.14 -17.75 6.60
CA ASN A 195 -7.43 -17.17 5.30
C ASN A 195 -7.89 -18.20 4.27
N ASP A 196 -7.25 -19.37 4.22
CA ASP A 196 -7.61 -20.46 3.29
C ASP A 196 -9.02 -20.99 3.56
N TYR A 197 -9.47 -20.91 4.82
CA TYR A 197 -10.84 -21.20 5.22
C TYR A 197 -11.76 -19.97 5.14
N ASP A 198 -11.32 -18.80 4.66
CA ASP A 198 -12.17 -17.60 4.57
C ASP A 198 -12.85 -17.24 5.90
N LEU A 199 -12.09 -17.32 7.00
CA LEU A 199 -12.53 -16.86 8.33
C LEU A 199 -12.15 -15.39 8.51
N LYS A 200 -13.05 -14.60 9.12
CA LYS A 200 -12.72 -13.23 9.51
C LYS A 200 -12.01 -13.25 10.86
N TRP A 201 -10.80 -12.71 10.89
CA TRP A 201 -9.99 -12.69 12.10
C TRP A 201 -9.10 -11.46 12.15
N SER A 202 -8.55 -11.16 13.33
CA SER A 202 -7.55 -10.12 13.50
C SER A 202 -6.63 -10.39 14.69
N LEU A 203 -5.36 -10.02 14.52
CA LEU A 203 -4.33 -10.05 15.56
C LEU A 203 -4.54 -8.91 16.56
N GLY A 204 -4.50 -9.28 17.83
CA GLY A 204 -4.75 -8.39 18.95
C GLY A 204 -3.61 -8.25 19.96
N ALA A 205 -3.99 -7.65 21.09
CA ALA A 205 -3.24 -7.57 22.33
C ALA A 205 -1.74 -7.20 22.22
N SER A 206 -0.85 -8.03 22.78
CA SER A 206 0.56 -7.70 23.03
C SER A 206 1.39 -7.68 21.73
N LEU A 207 1.25 -8.70 20.89
CA LEU A 207 1.94 -8.80 19.61
C LEU A 207 1.52 -7.66 18.67
N MET A 208 0.22 -7.35 18.58
CA MET A 208 -0.27 -6.20 17.83
C MET A 208 0.44 -4.90 18.23
N LEU A 209 0.57 -4.66 19.54
CA LEU A 209 1.23 -3.45 20.06
C LEU A 209 2.71 -3.44 19.67
N LYS A 210 3.40 -4.58 19.80
CA LYS A 210 4.80 -4.73 19.40
C LYS A 210 4.99 -4.40 17.92
N LEU A 211 4.14 -4.93 17.03
CA LEU A 211 4.17 -4.65 15.59
C LEU A 211 3.89 -3.18 15.25
N ARG A 212 3.20 -2.45 16.14
CA ARG A 212 2.98 -0.99 16.05
C ARG A 212 4.11 -0.15 16.65
N GLY A 213 5.14 -0.79 17.20
CA GLY A 213 6.34 -0.17 17.75
C GLY A 213 6.22 0.24 19.21
N PHE A 214 5.28 -0.32 19.95
CA PHE A 214 5.20 -0.15 21.41
C PHE A 214 6.25 -1.02 22.11
N ASN A 215 6.81 -0.53 23.20
CA ASN A 215 7.75 -1.28 24.00
C ASN A 215 7.02 -2.21 24.97
N VAL A 216 6.58 -3.37 24.47
CA VAL A 216 5.92 -4.42 25.25
C VAL A 216 6.66 -5.75 25.09
N THR A 217 6.51 -6.61 26.09
CA THR A 217 6.87 -8.03 25.99
C THR A 217 5.70 -8.80 25.38
N VAL A 218 6.00 -9.68 24.43
CA VAL A 218 5.04 -10.61 23.83
C VAL A 218 5.29 -11.97 24.46
N LYS A 219 4.24 -12.60 25.00
CA LYS A 219 4.31 -13.94 25.60
C LYS A 219 3.56 -14.97 24.76
N ASP A 220 2.46 -14.52 24.19
CA ASP A 220 1.38 -15.25 23.57
C ASP A 220 0.94 -14.52 22.29
N ILE A 221 0.10 -15.19 21.50
CA ILE A 221 -0.53 -14.62 20.32
C ILE A 221 -2.04 -14.59 20.52
N ASP A 222 -2.59 -13.39 20.73
CA ASP A 222 -4.03 -13.20 20.81
C ASP A 222 -4.67 -12.94 19.43
N ILE A 223 -5.68 -13.74 19.10
CA ILE A 223 -6.45 -13.66 17.86
C ILE A 223 -7.93 -13.49 18.20
N ILE A 224 -8.54 -12.45 17.63
CA ILE A 224 -10.00 -12.29 17.63
C ILE A 224 -10.54 -12.89 16.33
N VAL A 225 -11.55 -13.74 16.42
CA VAL A 225 -12.25 -14.33 15.26
C VAL A 225 -13.72 -13.91 15.32
N ASN A 226 -14.20 -13.36 14.21
CA ASN A 226 -15.61 -13.01 14.03
C ASN A 226 -16.24 -14.04 13.09
N THR A 227 -16.96 -14.99 13.66
CA THR A 227 -17.66 -16.02 12.90
C THR A 227 -18.85 -16.56 13.67
N ASP A 228 -19.94 -16.79 12.95
CA ASP A 228 -21.07 -17.60 13.42
C ASP A 228 -20.86 -19.10 13.09
N GLU A 229 -19.86 -19.43 12.26
CA GLU A 229 -19.54 -20.79 11.80
C GLU A 229 -18.47 -21.44 12.71
N ILE A 230 -18.82 -21.70 13.97
CA ILE A 230 -17.88 -22.23 14.98
C ILE A 230 -17.26 -23.57 14.54
N GLU A 231 -18.01 -24.44 13.88
CA GLU A 231 -17.51 -25.73 13.41
C GLU A 231 -16.39 -25.56 12.38
N LYS A 232 -16.44 -24.50 11.58
CA LYS A 232 -15.43 -24.17 10.58
C LYS A 232 -14.13 -23.72 11.24
N LEU A 233 -14.24 -22.90 12.29
CA LEU A 233 -13.10 -22.54 13.13
C LEU A 233 -12.49 -23.77 13.81
N GLU A 234 -13.31 -24.62 14.43
CA GLU A 234 -12.83 -25.82 15.13
C GLU A 234 -12.12 -26.81 14.18
N ARG A 235 -12.53 -26.90 12.90
CA ARG A 235 -11.79 -27.65 11.86
C ARG A 235 -10.41 -27.09 11.57
N VAL A 236 -10.22 -25.77 11.66
CA VAL A 236 -8.88 -25.18 11.53
C VAL A 236 -8.06 -25.52 12.77
N LEU A 237 -8.63 -25.28 13.96
CA LEU A 237 -7.91 -25.43 15.23
C LEU A 237 -7.53 -26.89 15.53
N ILE A 238 -8.33 -27.88 15.11
CA ILE A 238 -8.02 -29.30 15.34
C ILE A 238 -6.68 -29.72 14.71
N THR A 239 -6.23 -29.02 13.66
CA THR A 239 -4.92 -29.24 13.01
C THR A 239 -3.75 -29.02 13.97
N PHE A 240 -3.94 -28.19 15.00
CA PHE A 240 -2.94 -27.85 15.99
C PHE A 240 -3.17 -28.52 17.35
N GLY A 241 -4.37 -29.07 17.56
CA GLY A 241 -4.88 -29.37 18.89
C GLY A 241 -5.27 -28.08 19.62
N PHE A 242 -6.40 -28.12 20.32
CA PHE A 242 -6.86 -26.98 21.11
C PHE A 242 -7.56 -27.45 22.39
N LYS A 243 -7.53 -26.59 23.40
CA LYS A 243 -8.32 -26.72 24.62
C LYS A 243 -9.38 -25.62 24.60
N LYS A 244 -10.65 -26.01 24.73
CA LYS A 244 -11.76 -25.06 24.85
C LYS A 244 -11.95 -24.72 26.32
N GLU A 245 -11.88 -23.44 26.67
CA GLU A 245 -12.12 -23.02 28.05
C GLU A 245 -13.57 -22.65 28.30
N ILE A 246 -13.98 -22.83 29.56
CA ILE A 246 -15.29 -22.43 30.06
C ILE A 246 -15.19 -20.98 30.55
N ARG A 247 -16.24 -20.20 30.27
CA ARG A 247 -16.34 -18.78 30.65
C ARG A 247 -15.95 -18.56 32.11
N SER A 248 -15.14 -17.53 32.35
CA SER A 248 -14.85 -17.07 33.71
C SER A 248 -15.89 -16.03 34.15
N SER A 249 -15.92 -15.72 35.45
CA SER A 249 -16.83 -14.68 36.00
C SER A 249 -16.51 -13.27 35.50
N LYS A 250 -15.29 -13.04 35.00
CA LYS A 250 -14.80 -11.74 34.49
C LYS A 250 -14.87 -11.65 32.96
N TYR A 251 -14.50 -12.72 32.25
CA TYR A 251 -14.48 -12.76 30.79
C TYR A 251 -15.69 -13.54 30.29
N LEU A 252 -16.60 -12.84 29.64
CA LEU A 252 -17.87 -13.36 29.12
C LEU A 252 -17.77 -13.68 27.62
N THR A 253 -16.55 -13.89 27.11
CA THR A 253 -16.26 -14.27 25.73
C THR A 253 -17.10 -15.47 25.31
N ASP A 254 -17.65 -15.45 24.10
CA ASP A 254 -18.60 -16.47 23.66
C ASP A 254 -17.93 -17.84 23.53
N HIS A 255 -16.77 -17.88 22.86
CA HIS A 255 -15.88 -19.04 22.82
C HIS A 255 -14.41 -18.64 22.99
N PHE A 256 -13.67 -19.39 23.81
CA PHE A 256 -12.24 -19.21 24.03
C PHE A 256 -11.51 -20.51 23.79
N TYR A 257 -10.46 -20.46 22.98
CA TYR A 257 -9.64 -21.61 22.65
C TYR A 257 -8.17 -21.29 22.88
N GLU A 258 -7.50 -22.16 23.62
CA GLU A 258 -6.06 -22.13 23.82
C GLU A 258 -5.41 -23.19 22.94
N LEU A 259 -4.32 -22.84 22.28
CA LEU A 259 -3.50 -23.76 21.49
C LEU A 259 -2.01 -23.47 21.70
N VAL A 260 -1.20 -24.50 21.52
CA VAL A 260 0.26 -24.39 21.53
C VAL A 260 0.78 -24.81 20.17
N ILE A 261 1.35 -23.87 19.42
CA ILE A 261 1.93 -24.13 18.10
C ILE A 261 3.42 -23.82 18.19
N ASP A 262 4.26 -24.81 17.92
CA ASP A 262 5.72 -24.67 17.91
C ASP A 262 6.22 -23.96 19.20
N GLU A 263 5.73 -24.42 20.37
CA GLU A 263 6.01 -23.91 21.73
C GLU A 263 5.45 -22.52 22.08
N ILE A 264 4.69 -21.90 21.18
CA ILE A 264 4.04 -20.60 21.43
C ILE A 264 2.57 -20.79 21.76
N GLU A 265 2.14 -20.20 22.87
CA GLU A 265 0.74 -20.13 23.28
C GLU A 265 -0.02 -19.15 22.37
N VAL A 266 -1.21 -19.57 21.94
CA VAL A 266 -2.10 -18.80 21.07
C VAL A 266 -3.51 -18.85 21.64
N ASP A 267 -4.10 -17.68 21.82
CA ASP A 267 -5.42 -17.50 22.37
C ASP A 267 -6.37 -17.04 21.27
N ILE A 268 -7.39 -17.84 20.99
CA ILE A 268 -8.45 -17.53 20.01
C ILE A 268 -9.72 -17.15 20.77
N MET A 269 -10.20 -15.93 20.53
CA MET A 269 -11.42 -15.39 21.13
C MET A 269 -12.49 -15.15 20.07
N VAL A 270 -13.67 -15.73 20.27
CA VAL A 270 -14.87 -15.45 19.48
C VAL A 270 -15.87 -14.68 20.35
N GLY A 271 -16.36 -13.54 19.87
CA GLY A 271 -17.30 -12.69 20.61
C GLY A 271 -16.72 -12.18 21.93
N PHE A 272 -15.54 -11.54 21.87
CA PHE A 272 -14.79 -11.10 23.05
C PHE A 272 -15.58 -10.10 23.91
N LYS A 273 -15.81 -10.45 25.19
CA LYS A 273 -16.61 -9.67 26.14
C LYS A 273 -15.99 -9.67 27.53
N VAL A 274 -16.06 -8.52 28.19
CA VAL A 274 -15.50 -8.32 29.54
C VAL A 274 -16.54 -7.67 30.45
N LYS A 275 -16.76 -8.26 31.63
CA LYS A 275 -17.60 -7.65 32.66
C LYS A 275 -16.83 -6.53 33.37
N THR A 276 -17.44 -5.35 33.43
CA THR A 276 -16.89 -4.15 34.08
C THR A 276 -17.83 -3.68 35.20
N ASN A 277 -17.40 -2.71 36.01
CA ASN A 277 -18.22 -2.14 37.08
C ASN A 277 -19.46 -1.38 36.56
N ILE A 278 -19.45 -0.95 35.29
CA ILE A 278 -20.50 -0.13 34.67
C ILE A 278 -21.33 -0.90 33.62
N GLY A 279 -21.08 -2.21 33.45
CA GLY A 279 -21.77 -3.04 32.46
C GLY A 279 -20.84 -4.03 31.76
N ILE A 280 -21.28 -4.56 30.62
CA ILE A 280 -20.50 -5.50 29.81
C ILE A 280 -19.90 -4.75 28.62
N TYR A 281 -18.58 -4.76 28.51
CA TYR A 281 -17.88 -4.34 27.29
C TYR A 281 -17.90 -5.48 26.28
N THR A 282 -18.27 -5.16 25.03
CA THR A 282 -18.21 -6.08 23.89
C THR A 282 -17.24 -5.49 22.88
N PHE A 283 -16.30 -6.30 22.42
CA PHE A 283 -15.32 -5.89 21.43
C PHE A 283 -15.99 -5.69 20.08
N ASN A 284 -15.71 -4.56 19.42
CA ASN A 284 -16.22 -4.29 18.09
C ASN A 284 -15.30 -4.86 17.01
N ASP A 285 -15.72 -5.95 16.38
CA ASP A 285 -14.97 -6.60 15.30
C ASP A 285 -15.04 -5.84 13.96
N ASP A 286 -15.95 -4.87 13.82
CA ASP A 286 -16.12 -4.05 12.61
C ASP A 286 -15.19 -2.81 12.58
N ASP A 287 -14.41 -2.61 13.63
CA ASP A 287 -13.45 -1.51 13.71
C ASP A 287 -12.28 -1.69 12.71
N LYS A 288 -11.62 -0.59 12.33
CA LYS A 288 -10.60 -0.56 11.27
C LYS A 288 -9.52 -1.65 11.42
N ILE A 289 -9.50 -2.59 10.48
CA ILE A 289 -8.46 -3.62 10.37
C ILE A 289 -7.33 -3.12 9.47
N GLU A 290 -6.09 -3.22 9.95
CA GLU A 290 -4.89 -2.97 9.14
C GLU A 290 -4.40 -4.28 8.52
N GLU A 291 -4.20 -4.29 7.20
CA GLU A 291 -3.59 -5.43 6.51
C GLU A 291 -2.06 -5.33 6.45
N LEU A 292 -1.42 -6.42 6.84
CA LEU A 292 0.00 -6.64 6.78
C LEU A 292 0.30 -7.83 5.87
N LYS A 293 1.14 -7.65 4.84
CA LYS A 293 1.53 -8.74 3.93
C LYS A 293 2.91 -9.27 4.28
N MET A 294 2.99 -10.57 4.59
CA MET A 294 4.23 -11.26 4.94
C MET A 294 4.26 -12.65 4.30
N ASN A 295 5.34 -12.98 3.58
CA ASN A 295 5.52 -14.28 2.92
C ASN A 295 4.30 -14.72 2.08
N ASN A 296 3.72 -13.79 1.31
CA ASN A 296 2.47 -13.96 0.55
C ASN A 296 1.21 -14.27 1.38
N VAL A 297 1.28 -14.22 2.70
CA VAL A 297 0.13 -14.33 3.61
C VAL A 297 -0.31 -12.92 4.04
N VAL A 298 -1.62 -12.70 4.11
CA VAL A 298 -2.20 -11.47 4.68
C VAL A 298 -2.48 -11.72 6.16
N ILE A 299 -1.95 -10.84 7.01
CA ILE A 299 -2.21 -10.80 8.44
C ILE A 299 -3.09 -9.58 8.69
N TYR A 300 -4.22 -9.80 9.34
CA TYR A 300 -5.15 -8.75 9.74
C TYR A 300 -4.80 -8.30 11.15
N ILE A 301 -4.69 -7.00 11.41
CA ILE A 301 -4.35 -6.44 12.73
C ILE A 301 -5.49 -5.55 13.19
N SER A 302 -6.05 -5.84 14.37
CA SER A 302 -7.22 -5.10 14.91
C SER A 302 -6.89 -3.63 15.16
N SER A 303 -7.92 -2.79 15.30
CA SER A 303 -7.79 -1.36 15.64
C SER A 303 -7.05 -1.12 16.96
N LEU A 304 -6.16 -0.11 17.00
CA LEU A 304 -5.49 0.28 18.25
C LEU A 304 -6.48 0.95 19.21
N GLU A 305 -7.41 1.73 18.66
CA GLU A 305 -8.46 2.42 19.40
C GLU A 305 -9.44 1.44 20.05
N GLU A 306 -9.79 0.34 19.37
CA GLU A 306 -10.67 -0.68 19.96
C GLU A 306 -9.96 -1.44 21.06
N TRP A 307 -8.69 -1.83 20.84
CA TRP A 307 -7.89 -2.45 21.89
C TRP A 307 -7.65 -1.53 23.09
N LEU A 308 -7.62 -0.21 22.93
CA LEU A 308 -7.57 0.73 24.05
C LEU A 308 -8.84 0.63 24.92
N LYS A 309 -10.02 0.51 24.31
CA LYS A 309 -11.28 0.28 25.05
C LYS A 309 -11.26 -1.06 25.77
N ALA A 310 -10.80 -2.12 25.09
CA ALA A 310 -10.62 -3.44 25.67
C ALA A 310 -9.67 -3.43 26.89
N TYR A 311 -8.51 -2.77 26.77
CA TYR A 311 -7.56 -2.65 27.88
C TYR A 311 -8.13 -1.89 29.07
N ARG A 312 -8.94 -0.85 28.83
CA ARG A 312 -9.67 -0.17 29.91
C ARG A 312 -10.67 -1.11 30.58
N ALA A 313 -11.47 -1.84 29.80
CA ALA A 313 -12.44 -2.81 30.32
C ALA A 313 -11.77 -3.93 31.14
N MET A 314 -10.56 -4.34 30.76
CA MET A 314 -9.78 -5.35 31.47
C MET A 314 -9.04 -4.83 32.71
N ASN A 315 -9.05 -3.51 32.96
CA ASN A 315 -8.24 -2.82 33.98
C ASN A 315 -6.72 -2.97 33.78
N ARG A 316 -6.23 -2.87 32.53
CA ARG A 316 -4.80 -2.93 32.16
C ARG A 316 -4.20 -1.52 32.07
N ALA A 317 -4.07 -0.85 33.21
CA ALA A 317 -3.69 0.57 33.29
C ALA A 317 -2.35 0.88 32.61
N ASP A 318 -1.37 -0.01 32.75
CA ASP A 318 -0.05 0.08 32.11
C ASP A 318 -0.15 0.21 30.58
N LYS A 319 -0.94 -0.65 29.94
CA LYS A 319 -1.13 -0.63 28.49
C LYS A 319 -1.97 0.57 28.04
N VAL A 320 -2.97 0.96 28.83
CA VAL A 320 -3.82 2.12 28.56
C VAL A 320 -2.96 3.39 28.52
N SER A 321 -2.18 3.67 29.57
CA SER A 321 -1.35 4.86 29.65
C SER A 321 -0.32 4.94 28.51
N MET A 322 0.32 3.82 28.18
CA MET A 322 1.28 3.74 27.09
C MET A 322 0.66 4.08 25.72
N ILE A 323 -0.55 3.57 25.44
CA ILE A 323 -1.25 3.86 24.18
C ILE A 323 -1.69 5.33 24.14
N GLU A 324 -2.24 5.85 25.23
CA GLU A 324 -2.70 7.24 25.32
C GLU A 324 -1.57 8.25 25.12
N GLU A 325 -0.41 8.03 25.74
CA GLU A 325 0.76 8.90 25.59
C GLU A 325 1.18 9.01 24.11
N ARG A 326 1.17 7.88 23.39
CA ARG A 326 1.50 7.85 21.95
C ARG A 326 0.48 8.59 21.10
N LEU A 327 -0.81 8.55 21.46
CA LEU A 327 -1.88 9.23 20.74
C LEU A 327 -1.87 10.74 20.96
N ARG A 328 -1.40 11.23 22.12
CA ARG A 328 -1.25 12.67 22.40
C ARG A 328 -0.14 13.37 21.58
N ILE A 329 0.83 12.61 21.07
CA ILE A 329 2.01 13.12 20.35
C ILE A 329 1.79 13.21 18.82
N LYS A 330 0.67 12.69 18.31
CA LYS A 330 0.29 12.77 16.88
C LYS A 330 -0.57 13.99 16.61
#